data_AF-A0A1X6YGV6-F1
#
_entry.id   AF-A0A1X6YGV6-F1
#
_cell.length_a   1.000
_cell.length_b   1.000
_cell.length_c   1.000
_cell.angle_alpha   90.00
_cell.angle_beta   90.00
_cell.angle_gamma   90.00
#
_symmetry.space_group_name_H-M   'P 1'
#
loop_
_entity.id
_entity.type
_entity.pdbx_description
1 polymer ?
#
loop_
_entity_poly.entity_id
_entity_poly.type
_entity_poly.pdbx_seq_one_letter_code
_entity_poly.pdbx_strand_id
1 'polypeptide(L)'
;MPSFSRTLEIAVHAALEFANARRHEFTTLEHLLLALIDEPDASRVMKACSVDLDRLQETLIDFIDEGLANLVVDYEGNESVPTAAFQRVIQRAAIHIQSSGRTEVTGANVIVAMFAERESKAAIFLHEQDMTRYDAVNFIAHGVAKDPAYNEFRQVEEIEGDWDEEPADEEERLTEAEWRARYMPIETQSSSERDGKIESETKTRKKVISSGPFVFLSYAHLDQEIVTNFLPFIHSKNIRTWWDQDISPGDEWRSEIADKLEKSNVILTFWTESSTVSTSVIEEASTAQSKKKLVHVRMDDSTIPYGFSETQYVDLRAWDGTESDPNFQRLIYAIQDKLGSQTIEFASSRISHSSPMEIVAREGKLSVKDAPSNVPPEVVNPIDLDVRLKGVQQTLNNMCMMCSDNRTYQLPHTLHHCLEALKSAATTEPVTWYALEDAKCLLVDCMTDSYAAETWNVVVYKGLSNLIVRIEEIRPLLQPRQIDPETNEAKPPPPEPTIREDQISDVVSIAEDVKSELSSAESQDVLDNNTKQNFESTVEQIAELGASTEPKDKKLFKLRRAMKGLAYLTGGVVTAIGTGVMVNLLTSPSAATTLLARLKPIFESILQFFV
;
A
#
# COMPACT_ATOMS: atom_id res chain seq x y z
N MET A 1 -0.53 -26.40 -8.00
CA MET A 1 -1.23 -25.39 -8.82
C MET A 1 -2.64 -25.88 -9.04
N PRO A 2 -3.65 -24.98 -9.05
CA PRO A 2 -5.01 -25.38 -9.39
C PRO A 2 -5.07 -25.89 -10.85
N SER A 3 -5.93 -26.86 -11.11
CA SER A 3 -6.20 -27.38 -12.45
C SER A 3 -7.25 -26.51 -13.15
N PHE A 4 -7.23 -26.48 -14.47
CA PHE A 4 -8.35 -25.95 -15.23
C PHE A 4 -9.48 -26.98 -15.24
N SER A 5 -10.73 -26.51 -15.26
CA SER A 5 -11.87 -27.39 -15.51
C SER A 5 -11.78 -27.95 -16.92
N ARG A 6 -12.25 -29.17 -17.12
CA ARG A 6 -12.20 -29.82 -18.44
C ARG A 6 -12.91 -29.01 -19.53
N THR A 7 -13.96 -28.26 -19.16
CA THR A 7 -14.68 -27.37 -20.06
C THR A 7 -13.87 -26.12 -20.42
N LEU A 8 -13.15 -25.54 -19.45
CA LEU A 8 -12.22 -24.43 -19.71
C LEU A 8 -11.03 -24.87 -20.57
N GLU A 9 -10.46 -26.07 -20.35
CA GLU A 9 -9.39 -26.59 -21.22
C GLU A 9 -9.86 -26.70 -22.67
N ILE A 10 -11.07 -27.22 -22.91
CA ILE A 10 -11.69 -27.28 -24.23
C ILE A 10 -11.86 -25.87 -24.82
N ALA A 11 -12.35 -24.90 -24.05
CA ALA A 11 -12.52 -23.52 -24.52
C ALA A 11 -11.17 -22.84 -24.86
N VAL A 12 -10.12 -23.06 -24.06
CA VAL A 12 -8.77 -22.55 -24.33
C VAL A 12 -8.21 -23.16 -25.62
N HIS A 13 -8.42 -24.45 -25.87
CA HIS A 13 -8.02 -25.08 -27.13
C HIS A 13 -8.86 -24.57 -28.32
N ALA A 14 -10.18 -24.40 -28.17
CA ALA A 14 -11.04 -23.85 -29.22
C ALA A 14 -10.64 -22.41 -29.60
N ALA A 15 -10.20 -21.58 -28.65
CA ALA A 15 -9.68 -20.24 -28.93
C ALA A 15 -8.43 -20.26 -29.85
N LEU A 16 -7.53 -21.22 -29.64
CA LEU A 16 -6.37 -21.45 -30.52
C LEU A 16 -6.81 -21.93 -31.91
N GLU A 17 -7.78 -22.84 -31.96
CA GLU A 17 -8.34 -23.35 -33.23
C GLU A 17 -9.03 -22.24 -34.03
N PHE A 18 -9.76 -21.32 -33.39
CA PHE A 18 -10.37 -20.17 -34.05
C PHE A 18 -9.35 -19.23 -34.70
N ALA A 19 -8.21 -19.01 -34.06
CA ALA A 19 -7.11 -18.22 -34.61
C ALA A 19 -6.39 -18.98 -35.74
N ASN A 20 -6.11 -20.27 -35.55
CA ASN A 20 -5.47 -21.14 -36.55
C ASN A 20 -6.31 -21.27 -37.83
N ALA A 21 -7.64 -21.45 -37.71
CA ALA A 21 -8.55 -21.55 -38.85
C ALA A 21 -8.55 -20.28 -39.73
N ARG A 22 -8.24 -19.13 -39.13
CA ARG A 22 -8.11 -17.82 -39.79
C ARG A 22 -6.67 -17.48 -40.20
N ARG A 23 -5.72 -18.36 -39.88
CA ARG A 23 -4.27 -18.18 -40.07
C ARG A 23 -3.71 -16.94 -39.36
N HIS A 24 -4.29 -16.58 -38.21
CA HIS A 24 -3.79 -15.48 -37.37
C HIS A 24 -2.45 -15.86 -36.70
N GLU A 25 -1.49 -14.92 -36.67
CA GLU A 25 -0.21 -15.10 -35.97
C GLU A 25 -0.40 -15.28 -34.46
N PHE A 26 -1.39 -14.60 -33.88
CA PHE A 26 -1.61 -14.57 -32.44
C PHE A 26 -3.05 -14.90 -32.04
N THR A 27 -3.19 -15.68 -30.97
CA THR A 27 -4.48 -15.86 -30.28
C THR A 27 -4.67 -14.74 -29.25
N THR A 28 -5.72 -13.94 -29.45
CA THR A 28 -6.05 -12.75 -28.65
C THR A 28 -7.14 -13.03 -27.61
N LEU A 29 -7.49 -12.04 -26.78
CA LEU A 29 -8.57 -12.18 -25.79
C LEU A 29 -9.96 -12.28 -26.43
N GLU A 30 -10.12 -11.78 -27.64
CA GLU A 30 -11.37 -11.84 -28.40
C GLU A 30 -11.64 -13.28 -28.87
N HIS A 31 -10.60 -13.99 -29.32
CA HIS A 31 -10.67 -15.42 -29.60
C HIS A 31 -11.01 -16.24 -28.34
N LEU A 32 -10.45 -15.86 -27.20
CA LEU A 32 -10.76 -16.48 -25.90
C LEU A 32 -12.20 -16.22 -25.48
N LEU A 33 -12.69 -14.98 -25.61
CA LEU A 33 -14.07 -14.64 -25.26
C LEU A 33 -15.07 -15.36 -26.17
N LEU A 34 -14.79 -15.48 -27.47
CA LEU A 34 -15.60 -16.24 -28.42
C LEU A 34 -15.74 -17.70 -27.98
N ALA A 35 -14.67 -18.34 -27.51
CA ALA A 35 -14.73 -19.71 -26.99
C ALA A 35 -15.42 -19.83 -25.62
N LEU A 36 -15.40 -18.77 -24.80
CA LEU A 36 -16.08 -18.73 -23.50
C LEU A 36 -17.60 -18.50 -23.60
N ILE A 37 -18.14 -18.13 -24.76
CA ILE A 37 -19.60 -18.06 -24.99
C ILE A 37 -20.26 -19.45 -24.84
N ASP A 38 -19.56 -20.48 -25.32
CA ASP A 38 -19.99 -21.89 -25.27
C ASP A 38 -19.52 -22.63 -24.00
N GLU A 39 -18.63 -22.04 -23.20
CA GLU A 39 -18.18 -22.62 -21.94
C GLU A 39 -19.28 -22.47 -20.87
N PRO A 40 -19.76 -23.56 -20.23
CA PRO A 40 -21.02 -23.55 -19.49
C PRO A 40 -21.04 -22.60 -18.28
N ASP A 41 -19.93 -22.39 -17.60
CA ASP A 41 -19.90 -21.51 -16.43
C ASP A 41 -19.73 -20.04 -16.83
N ALA A 42 -18.89 -19.75 -17.83
CA ALA A 42 -18.80 -18.41 -18.42
C ALA A 42 -20.13 -17.97 -19.08
N SER A 43 -20.76 -18.85 -19.86
CA SER A 43 -22.07 -18.64 -20.50
C SER A 43 -23.16 -18.33 -19.47
N ARG A 44 -23.15 -19.04 -18.32
CA ARG A 44 -24.08 -18.81 -17.21
C ARG A 44 -23.87 -17.44 -16.56
N VAL A 45 -22.63 -17.06 -16.27
CA VAL A 45 -22.30 -15.73 -15.71
C VAL A 45 -22.73 -14.62 -16.66
N MET A 46 -22.42 -14.72 -17.95
CA MET A 46 -22.78 -13.70 -18.93
C MET A 46 -24.30 -13.55 -19.07
N LYS A 47 -25.06 -14.66 -19.15
CA LYS A 47 -26.53 -14.65 -19.16
C LYS A 47 -27.11 -14.05 -17.88
N ALA A 48 -26.58 -14.43 -16.71
CA ALA A 48 -26.98 -13.87 -15.43
C ALA A 48 -26.72 -12.35 -15.35
N CYS A 49 -25.69 -11.84 -16.01
CA CYS A 49 -25.40 -10.41 -16.16
C CYS A 49 -26.19 -9.72 -17.30
N SER A 50 -27.20 -10.38 -17.88
CA SER A 50 -28.05 -9.89 -18.97
C SER A 50 -27.31 -9.61 -20.29
N VAL A 51 -26.21 -10.32 -20.56
CA VAL A 51 -25.51 -10.28 -21.85
C VAL A 51 -26.26 -11.11 -22.89
N ASP A 52 -26.53 -10.50 -24.03
CA ASP A 52 -26.99 -11.15 -25.25
C ASP A 52 -25.80 -11.85 -25.92
N LEU A 53 -25.73 -13.18 -25.73
CA LEU A 53 -24.64 -14.01 -26.24
C LEU A 53 -24.65 -14.14 -27.77
N ASP A 54 -25.82 -14.16 -28.39
CA ASP A 54 -25.93 -14.27 -29.85
C ASP A 54 -25.36 -13.00 -30.49
N ARG A 55 -25.76 -11.83 -29.99
CA ARG A 55 -25.21 -10.53 -30.41
C ARG A 55 -23.73 -10.37 -30.06
N LEU A 56 -23.27 -10.89 -28.92
CA LEU A 56 -21.85 -10.87 -28.54
C LEU A 56 -21.02 -11.74 -29.51
N GLN A 57 -21.54 -12.90 -29.89
CA GLN A 57 -20.91 -13.82 -30.84
C GLN A 57 -20.78 -13.18 -32.22
N GLU A 58 -21.84 -12.56 -32.76
CA GLU A 58 -21.79 -11.80 -34.01
C GLU A 58 -20.72 -10.70 -33.95
N THR A 59 -20.75 -9.86 -32.91
CA THR A 59 -19.80 -8.75 -32.72
C THR A 59 -18.34 -9.23 -32.65
N LEU A 60 -18.08 -10.36 -31.99
CA LEU A 60 -16.76 -10.95 -31.90
C LEU A 60 -16.30 -11.57 -33.21
N ILE A 61 -17.18 -12.26 -33.94
CA ILE A 61 -16.85 -12.84 -35.25
C ILE A 61 -16.49 -11.73 -36.23
N ASP A 62 -17.31 -10.67 -36.33
CA ASP A 62 -17.04 -9.51 -37.19
C ASP A 62 -15.69 -8.83 -36.83
N PHE A 63 -15.43 -8.63 -35.54
CA PHE A 63 -14.15 -8.04 -35.11
C PHE A 63 -12.94 -8.95 -35.36
N ILE A 64 -13.10 -10.27 -35.24
CA ILE A 64 -12.03 -11.24 -35.50
C ILE A 64 -11.78 -11.36 -37.02
N ASP A 65 -12.82 -11.34 -37.85
CA ASP A 65 -12.71 -11.48 -39.31
C ASP A 65 -12.23 -10.18 -39.99
N GLU A 66 -12.73 -9.01 -39.58
CA GLU A 66 -12.37 -7.72 -40.18
C GLU A 66 -11.30 -6.96 -39.37
N GLY A 67 -11.47 -6.86 -38.05
CA GLY A 67 -10.63 -6.07 -37.16
C GLY A 67 -9.23 -6.64 -36.92
N LEU A 68 -9.07 -7.96 -37.04
CA LEU A 68 -7.79 -8.67 -36.88
C LEU A 68 -7.15 -9.10 -38.21
N ALA A 69 -7.67 -8.67 -39.36
CA ALA A 69 -7.15 -9.04 -40.69
C ALA A 69 -5.64 -8.79 -40.89
N ASN A 70 -5.05 -7.84 -40.16
CA ASN A 70 -3.60 -7.56 -40.16
C ASN A 70 -2.75 -8.66 -39.50
N LEU A 71 -3.35 -9.62 -38.80
CA LEU A 71 -2.66 -10.75 -38.16
C LEU A 71 -2.57 -12.00 -39.06
N VAL A 72 -3.19 -11.98 -40.26
CA VAL A 72 -3.22 -13.15 -41.16
C VAL A 72 -1.85 -13.40 -41.78
N VAL A 73 -1.35 -14.63 -41.67
CA VAL A 73 -0.04 -15.07 -42.20
C VAL A 73 -0.24 -16.06 -43.35
N ASP A 74 0.43 -15.83 -44.48
CA ASP A 74 0.30 -16.63 -45.71
C ASP A 74 1.23 -17.87 -45.80
N TYR A 75 1.74 -18.38 -44.68
CA TYR A 75 2.57 -19.58 -44.63
C TYR A 75 1.81 -20.79 -44.08
N GLU A 76 1.80 -21.91 -44.82
CA GLU A 76 1.18 -23.17 -44.37
C GLU A 76 1.91 -23.76 -43.16
N GLY A 77 1.17 -24.06 -42.10
CA GLY A 77 1.72 -24.66 -40.87
C GLY A 77 2.14 -23.67 -39.78
N ASN A 78 1.73 -22.40 -39.86
CA ASN A 78 1.87 -21.46 -38.74
C ASN A 78 0.84 -21.78 -37.63
N GLU A 79 1.32 -22.19 -36.45
CA GLU A 79 0.49 -22.31 -35.25
C GLU A 79 0.42 -20.96 -34.53
N SER A 80 -0.79 -20.48 -34.24
CA SER A 80 -0.98 -19.19 -33.57
C SER A 80 -0.49 -19.22 -32.12
N VAL A 81 0.15 -18.15 -31.68
CA VAL A 81 0.74 -18.05 -30.33
C VAL A 81 -0.15 -17.20 -29.42
N PRO A 82 -0.47 -17.62 -28.18
CA PRO A 82 -1.17 -16.76 -27.23
C PRO A 82 -0.46 -15.43 -26.97
N THR A 83 -1.20 -14.33 -27.10
CA THR A 83 -0.71 -13.00 -26.72
C THR A 83 -0.34 -12.92 -25.23
N ALA A 84 0.53 -11.97 -24.86
CA ALA A 84 0.83 -11.71 -23.45
C ALA A 84 -0.42 -11.33 -22.62
N ALA A 85 -1.43 -10.70 -23.23
CA ALA A 85 -2.70 -10.40 -22.57
C ALA A 85 -3.52 -11.66 -22.27
N PHE A 86 -3.61 -12.59 -23.24
CA PHE A 86 -4.20 -13.93 -23.05
C PHE A 86 -3.53 -14.66 -21.88
N GLN A 87 -2.19 -14.74 -21.89
CA GLN A 87 -1.43 -15.41 -20.83
C GLN A 87 -1.65 -14.78 -19.45
N ARG A 88 -1.67 -13.44 -19.35
CA ARG A 88 -1.97 -12.73 -18.10
C ARG A 88 -3.36 -13.04 -17.56
N VAL A 89 -4.39 -13.07 -18.40
CA VAL A 89 -5.78 -13.34 -17.97
C VAL A 89 -5.90 -14.76 -17.40
N ILE A 90 -5.35 -15.77 -18.10
CA ILE A 90 -5.33 -17.16 -17.62
C ILE A 90 -4.54 -17.28 -16.30
N GLN A 91 -3.36 -16.66 -16.20
CA GLN A 91 -2.56 -16.68 -14.95
C GLN A 91 -3.27 -15.98 -13.79
N ARG A 92 -3.95 -14.85 -14.01
CA ARG A 92 -4.73 -14.15 -12.97
C ARG A 92 -5.89 -15.00 -12.46
N ALA A 93 -6.62 -15.68 -13.34
CA ALA A 93 -7.69 -16.60 -12.94
C ALA A 93 -7.16 -17.75 -12.07
N ALA A 94 -6.02 -18.36 -12.45
CA ALA A 94 -5.37 -19.41 -11.67
C ALA A 94 -4.87 -18.93 -10.30
N ILE A 95 -4.20 -17.77 -10.23
CA ILE A 95 -3.70 -17.20 -8.97
C ILE A 95 -4.86 -16.85 -8.04
N HIS A 96 -5.96 -16.30 -8.57
CA HIS A 96 -7.15 -15.98 -7.78
C HIS A 96 -7.75 -17.24 -7.14
N ILE A 97 -7.97 -18.30 -7.93
CA ILE A 97 -8.44 -19.59 -7.43
C ILE A 97 -7.51 -20.17 -6.36
N GLN A 98 -6.20 -20.17 -6.61
CA GLN A 98 -5.20 -20.62 -5.64
C GLN A 98 -5.26 -19.83 -4.31
N SER A 99 -5.47 -18.51 -4.38
CA SER A 99 -5.61 -17.65 -3.19
C SER A 99 -6.91 -17.88 -2.40
N SER A 100 -7.94 -18.43 -3.07
CA SER A 100 -9.25 -18.73 -2.47
C SER A 100 -9.37 -20.15 -1.87
N GLY A 101 -8.29 -20.94 -1.89
CA GLY A 101 -8.28 -22.33 -1.42
C GLY A 101 -8.99 -23.34 -2.35
N ARG A 102 -9.58 -22.88 -3.46
CA ARG A 102 -10.22 -23.72 -4.47
C ARG A 102 -9.17 -24.39 -5.38
N THR A 103 -9.49 -25.58 -5.87
CA THR A 103 -8.57 -26.42 -6.66
C THR A 103 -8.77 -26.33 -8.17
N GLU A 104 -9.92 -25.81 -8.63
CA GLU A 104 -10.33 -25.80 -10.04
C GLU A 104 -10.63 -24.39 -10.55
N VAL A 105 -10.19 -24.08 -11.77
CA VAL A 105 -10.45 -22.82 -12.48
C VAL A 105 -11.50 -23.05 -13.56
N THR A 106 -12.58 -22.27 -13.53
CA THR A 106 -13.72 -22.35 -14.48
C THR A 106 -13.69 -21.17 -15.47
N GLY A 107 -14.46 -21.24 -16.56
CA GLY A 107 -14.58 -20.11 -17.50
C GLY A 107 -15.12 -18.84 -16.83
N ALA A 108 -15.99 -18.96 -15.84
CA ALA A 108 -16.45 -17.86 -14.99
C ALA A 108 -15.29 -17.06 -14.37
N ASN A 109 -14.23 -17.73 -13.90
CA ASN A 109 -13.06 -17.06 -13.34
C ASN A 109 -12.23 -16.31 -14.40
N VAL A 110 -12.24 -16.81 -15.64
CA VAL A 110 -11.54 -16.19 -16.78
C VAL A 110 -12.27 -14.93 -17.24
N ILE A 111 -13.61 -14.93 -17.28
CA ILE A 111 -14.42 -13.74 -17.54
C ILE A 111 -14.11 -12.63 -16.51
N VAL A 112 -14.07 -12.95 -15.21
CA VAL A 112 -13.72 -11.97 -14.16
C VAL A 112 -12.29 -11.43 -14.31
N ALA A 113 -11.34 -12.29 -14.72
CA ALA A 113 -9.95 -11.89 -14.95
C ALA A 113 -9.77 -11.04 -16.21
N MET A 114 -10.65 -11.18 -17.21
CA MET A 114 -10.60 -10.45 -18.48
C MET A 114 -10.82 -8.93 -18.30
N PHE A 115 -11.70 -8.52 -17.38
CA PHE A 115 -11.94 -7.10 -17.04
C PHE A 115 -10.70 -6.34 -16.51
N ALA A 116 -9.61 -7.04 -16.14
CA ALA A 116 -8.35 -6.40 -15.77
C ALA A 116 -7.54 -5.91 -16.99
N GLU A 117 -7.84 -6.39 -18.21
CA GLU A 117 -7.23 -5.94 -19.47
C GLU A 117 -8.14 -4.89 -20.14
N ARG A 118 -8.24 -3.71 -19.51
CA ARG A 118 -9.21 -2.64 -19.86
C ARG A 118 -9.12 -2.10 -21.29
N GLU A 119 -7.98 -2.28 -21.95
CA GLU A 119 -7.75 -1.84 -23.33
C GLU A 119 -8.07 -2.94 -24.37
N SER A 120 -8.42 -4.15 -23.93
CA SER A 120 -8.82 -5.24 -24.83
C SER A 120 -10.23 -5.03 -25.39
N LYS A 121 -10.45 -5.44 -26.65
CA LYS A 121 -11.77 -5.32 -27.28
C LYS A 121 -12.75 -6.31 -26.66
N ALA A 122 -12.27 -7.47 -26.23
CA ALA A 122 -13.05 -8.42 -25.45
C ALA A 122 -13.68 -7.79 -24.17
N ALA A 123 -12.91 -7.06 -23.36
CA ALA A 123 -13.44 -6.39 -22.17
C ALA A 123 -14.39 -5.22 -22.53
N ILE A 124 -14.12 -4.52 -23.63
CA ILE A 124 -14.97 -3.42 -24.12
C ILE A 124 -16.33 -3.95 -24.60
N PHE A 125 -16.39 -5.04 -25.37
CA PHE A 125 -17.65 -5.60 -25.86
C PHE A 125 -18.56 -6.12 -24.74
N LEU A 126 -17.99 -6.68 -23.66
CA LEU A 126 -18.76 -7.00 -22.45
C LEU A 126 -19.32 -5.73 -21.79
N HIS A 127 -18.51 -4.66 -21.70
CA HIS A 127 -18.93 -3.40 -21.11
C HIS A 127 -20.00 -2.67 -21.94
N GLU A 128 -19.95 -2.76 -23.27
CA GLU A 128 -20.96 -2.24 -24.20
C GLU A 128 -22.33 -2.95 -24.09
N GLN A 129 -22.39 -4.11 -23.43
CA GLN A 129 -23.62 -4.80 -23.04
C GLN A 129 -23.99 -4.60 -21.55
N ASP A 130 -23.52 -3.51 -20.93
CA ASP A 130 -23.75 -3.17 -19.52
C ASP A 130 -23.32 -4.26 -18.51
N MET A 131 -22.42 -5.19 -18.90
CA MET A 131 -21.80 -6.12 -17.96
C MET A 131 -20.59 -5.46 -17.34
N THR A 132 -20.65 -5.21 -16.03
CA THR A 132 -19.48 -4.75 -15.28
C THR A 132 -18.74 -5.94 -14.69
N ARG A 133 -17.47 -5.69 -14.29
CA ARG A 133 -16.72 -6.66 -13.48
C ARG A 133 -17.56 -7.10 -12.27
N TYR A 134 -18.14 -6.14 -11.52
CA TYR A 134 -18.92 -6.32 -10.29
C TYR A 134 -20.16 -7.21 -10.48
N ASP A 135 -20.78 -7.25 -11.66
CA ASP A 135 -21.93 -8.12 -11.92
C ASP A 135 -21.48 -9.58 -12.11
N ALA A 136 -20.40 -9.77 -12.89
CA ALA A 136 -19.84 -11.07 -13.24
C ALA A 136 -19.36 -11.85 -12.01
N VAL A 137 -18.42 -11.25 -11.29
CA VAL A 137 -18.78 -10.56 -10.06
C VAL A 137 -19.85 -11.31 -9.21
N ASN A 138 -20.83 -10.54 -8.73
CA ASN A 138 -21.86 -10.87 -7.75
C ASN A 138 -22.52 -12.24 -7.94
N PHE A 139 -22.76 -12.63 -9.21
CA PHE A 139 -23.37 -13.90 -9.55
C PHE A 139 -22.52 -15.12 -9.10
N ILE A 140 -21.19 -15.10 -9.28
CA ILE A 140 -20.31 -16.25 -9.01
C ILE A 140 -20.29 -16.66 -7.52
N ALA A 141 -20.56 -15.73 -6.60
CA ALA A 141 -20.49 -15.99 -5.17
C ALA A 141 -21.86 -16.12 -4.49
N HIS A 142 -22.84 -15.35 -4.95
CA HIS A 142 -24.15 -15.27 -4.30
C HIS A 142 -25.29 -15.86 -5.13
N GLY A 143 -25.06 -16.27 -6.38
CA GLY A 143 -26.11 -16.75 -7.28
C GLY A 143 -27.10 -15.68 -7.72
N VAL A 144 -26.83 -14.41 -7.39
CA VAL A 144 -27.71 -13.27 -7.65
C VAL A 144 -27.47 -12.75 -9.07
N ALA A 145 -28.43 -13.00 -9.94
CA ALA A 145 -28.42 -12.58 -11.33
C ALA A 145 -29.06 -11.20 -11.51
N LYS A 146 -28.54 -10.42 -12.47
CA LYS A 146 -29.12 -9.16 -12.96
C LYS A 146 -30.40 -9.40 -13.75
N ASP A 147 -30.49 -10.54 -14.44
CA ASP A 147 -31.75 -11.10 -14.94
C ASP A 147 -32.36 -12.06 -13.87
N PRO A 148 -33.53 -11.73 -13.29
CA PRO A 148 -34.19 -12.57 -12.28
C PRO A 148 -34.51 -14.01 -12.73
N ALA A 149 -34.52 -14.29 -14.03
CA ALA A 149 -34.74 -15.64 -14.57
C ALA A 149 -33.58 -16.61 -14.29
N TYR A 150 -32.38 -16.10 -13.94
CA TYR A 150 -31.17 -16.89 -13.71
C TYR A 150 -30.71 -16.94 -12.25
N ASN A 151 -31.54 -16.52 -11.29
CA ASN A 151 -31.23 -16.61 -9.86
C ASN A 151 -31.11 -18.07 -9.39
N GLU A 152 -29.96 -18.47 -8.84
CA GLU A 152 -29.77 -19.81 -8.27
C GLU A 152 -30.04 -19.82 -6.75
N PHE A 153 -31.12 -20.48 -6.34
CA PHE A 153 -31.32 -20.85 -4.93
C PHE A 153 -30.43 -22.04 -4.57
N ARG A 154 -29.30 -21.76 -3.92
CA ARG A 154 -28.39 -22.79 -3.43
C ARG A 154 -29.00 -23.46 -2.18
N GLN A 155 -29.49 -24.70 -2.32
CA GLN A 155 -29.65 -25.58 -1.16
C GLN A 155 -28.26 -25.89 -0.61
N VAL A 156 -28.06 -25.66 0.69
CA VAL A 156 -26.84 -26.05 1.39
C VAL A 156 -26.94 -27.55 1.65
N GLU A 157 -26.07 -28.35 1.04
CA GLU A 157 -25.89 -29.75 1.44
C GLU A 157 -25.19 -29.75 2.82
N GLU A 158 -25.87 -30.34 3.80
CA GLU A 158 -25.29 -30.59 5.12
C GLU A 158 -24.17 -31.63 4.99
N ILE A 159 -22.94 -31.24 5.36
CA ILE A 159 -21.87 -32.20 5.58
C ILE A 159 -22.01 -32.67 7.02
N GLU A 160 -22.56 -33.88 7.22
CA GLU A 160 -22.49 -34.60 8.48
C GLU A 160 -21.01 -34.81 8.86
N GLY A 161 -20.55 -34.04 9.84
CA GLY A 161 -19.19 -34.07 10.37
C GLY A 161 -19.20 -34.39 11.85
N ASP A 162 -19.13 -35.68 12.16
CA ASP A 162 -19.14 -36.29 13.49
C ASP A 162 -18.12 -35.64 14.46
N TRP A 163 -18.62 -34.91 15.46
CA TRP A 163 -17.87 -34.42 16.61
C TRP A 163 -18.75 -34.56 17.86
N ASP A 164 -18.37 -35.49 18.74
CA ASP A 164 -19.11 -35.86 19.94
C ASP A 164 -19.47 -34.67 20.86
N GLU A 165 -20.69 -34.69 21.40
CA GLU A 165 -21.11 -33.83 22.49
C GLU A 165 -20.41 -34.22 23.81
N GLU A 166 -19.86 -33.25 24.55
CA GLU A 166 -19.79 -33.34 26.02
C GLU A 166 -20.72 -32.27 26.64
N PRO A 167 -21.40 -32.58 27.76
CA PRO A 167 -22.64 -31.89 28.14
C PRO A 167 -22.43 -30.59 28.93
N ALA A 168 -23.48 -29.77 28.94
CA ALA A 168 -23.53 -28.48 29.63
C ALA A 168 -23.51 -28.61 31.17
N ASP A 169 -22.75 -27.72 31.81
CA ASP A 169 -22.95 -27.33 33.21
C ASP A 169 -23.91 -26.13 33.26
N GLU A 170 -25.04 -26.31 33.96
CA GLU A 170 -26.11 -25.32 34.07
C GLU A 170 -26.00 -24.58 35.41
N GLU A 171 -25.51 -23.33 35.41
CA GLU A 171 -25.37 -22.51 36.63
C GLU A 171 -26.17 -21.19 36.59
N GLU A 172 -26.91 -20.96 37.67
CA GLU A 172 -28.02 -20.04 37.94
C GLU A 172 -27.99 -18.61 37.30
N ARG A 173 -29.09 -18.25 36.62
CA ARG A 173 -29.45 -16.84 36.36
C ARG A 173 -29.88 -16.13 37.64
N LEU A 174 -29.03 -15.24 38.16
CA LEU A 174 -29.39 -14.26 39.21
C LEU A 174 -30.53 -13.33 38.76
N THR A 175 -31.38 -12.92 39.70
CA THR A 175 -32.49 -12.01 39.38
C THR A 175 -32.06 -10.55 39.32
N GLU A 176 -32.79 -9.74 38.54
CA GLU A 176 -32.47 -8.32 38.28
C GLU A 176 -32.35 -7.45 39.56
N ALA A 177 -33.04 -7.86 40.64
CA ALA A 177 -32.96 -7.20 41.94
C ALA A 177 -31.62 -7.48 42.68
N GLU A 178 -31.08 -8.70 42.54
CA GLU A 178 -29.81 -9.11 43.16
C GLU A 178 -28.61 -8.52 42.40
N TRP A 179 -28.71 -8.44 41.08
CA TRP A 179 -27.74 -7.76 40.22
C TRP A 179 -27.59 -6.28 40.60
N ARG A 180 -28.72 -5.58 40.79
CA ARG A 180 -28.75 -4.17 41.25
C ARG A 180 -28.12 -3.94 42.63
N ALA A 181 -28.27 -4.89 43.55
CA ALA A 181 -27.70 -4.77 44.89
C ALA A 181 -26.17 -4.97 44.94
N ARG A 182 -25.59 -5.65 43.95
CA ARG A 182 -24.17 -6.04 43.95
C ARG A 182 -23.25 -5.01 43.28
N TYR A 183 -23.73 -4.23 42.31
CA TYR A 183 -22.85 -3.47 41.39
C TYR A 183 -23.09 -1.95 41.29
N MET A 184 -23.93 -1.34 42.14
CA MET A 184 -24.19 0.10 42.09
C MET A 184 -23.85 0.84 43.40
N PRO A 185 -22.79 1.67 43.45
CA PRO A 185 -22.48 2.52 44.61
C PRO A 185 -23.50 3.66 44.77
N ILE A 186 -23.77 4.00 46.04
CA ILE A 186 -24.70 5.07 46.45
C ILE A 186 -24.02 6.44 46.30
N GLU A 187 -24.66 7.40 45.62
CA GLU A 187 -24.21 8.80 45.61
C GLU A 187 -24.36 9.44 47.00
N THR A 188 -23.29 10.02 47.54
CA THR A 188 -23.34 10.86 48.76
C THR A 188 -23.21 12.34 48.45
N GLN A 189 -24.12 13.11 49.03
CA GLN A 189 -24.34 14.54 48.83
C GLN A 189 -23.27 15.44 49.46
N SER A 190 -23.05 16.62 48.87
CA SER A 190 -22.80 17.92 49.53
C SER A 190 -22.62 18.99 48.44
N SER A 191 -23.56 19.90 48.19
CA SER A 191 -23.64 21.26 48.77
C SER A 191 -22.38 22.14 48.53
N SER A 192 -22.48 23.40 48.11
CA SER A 192 -23.52 24.39 48.45
C SER A 192 -23.60 25.60 47.47
N GLU A 193 -24.83 26.09 47.19
CA GLU A 193 -25.22 27.54 47.12
C GLU A 193 -24.54 28.46 46.06
N ARG A 194 -25.12 29.56 45.53
CA ARG A 194 -26.43 30.26 45.56
C ARG A 194 -26.42 31.26 44.36
N ASP A 195 -27.51 31.82 43.82
CA ASP A 195 -28.98 31.80 44.03
C ASP A 195 -29.66 32.22 42.69
N GLY A 196 -31.00 32.21 42.57
CA GLY A 196 -31.73 32.81 41.43
C GLY A 196 -32.96 32.05 40.93
N LYS A 197 -34.17 32.53 41.26
CA LYS A 197 -35.46 31.88 40.95
C LYS A 197 -35.98 32.12 39.52
N ILE A 198 -36.46 31.03 38.92
CA ILE A 198 -37.73 30.88 38.17
C ILE A 198 -37.95 31.83 36.97
N GLU A 199 -37.96 31.24 35.76
CA GLU A 199 -39.23 31.13 35.01
C GLU A 199 -39.26 29.85 34.16
N SER A 200 -40.47 29.34 33.91
CA SER A 200 -40.72 28.03 33.33
C SER A 200 -40.91 28.08 31.82
N GLU A 201 -40.15 27.29 31.06
CA GLU A 201 -40.63 26.77 29.77
C GLU A 201 -40.22 25.32 29.54
N THR A 202 -41.22 24.44 29.61
CA THR A 202 -41.13 23.05 29.19
C THR A 202 -41.13 22.98 27.65
N LYS A 203 -39.96 23.17 27.01
CA LYS A 203 -39.78 22.91 25.58
C LYS A 203 -38.55 22.05 25.33
N THR A 204 -38.82 20.81 24.91
CA THR A 204 -38.00 19.98 24.02
C THR A 204 -36.54 20.42 23.83
N ARG A 205 -35.61 19.82 24.58
CA ARG A 205 -34.24 19.67 24.09
C ARG A 205 -34.25 18.70 22.92
N LYS A 206 -34.65 19.18 21.73
CA LYS A 206 -34.10 18.64 20.49
C LYS A 206 -32.58 18.73 20.65
N LYS A 207 -31.90 17.59 20.75
CA LYS A 207 -30.45 17.51 20.70
C LYS A 207 -30.08 17.96 19.29
N VAL A 208 -29.82 19.26 19.12
CA VAL A 208 -29.48 19.85 17.82
C VAL A 208 -28.24 19.14 17.33
N ILE A 209 -28.42 18.28 16.32
CA ILE A 209 -27.33 17.56 15.69
C ILE A 209 -26.45 18.63 15.05
N SER A 210 -25.27 18.86 15.64
CA SER A 210 -24.36 19.91 15.20
C SER A 210 -23.90 19.63 13.78
N SER A 211 -24.10 20.61 12.90
CA SER A 211 -24.05 20.50 11.44
C SER A 211 -22.62 20.33 10.90
N GLY A 212 -22.09 19.12 11.01
CA GLY A 212 -20.79 18.74 10.49
C GLY A 212 -20.69 17.23 10.25
N PRO A 213 -19.52 16.71 9.87
CA PRO A 213 -19.37 15.34 9.41
C PRO A 213 -19.48 14.29 10.52
N PHE A 214 -20.08 13.14 10.21
CA PHE A 214 -20.25 12.00 11.12
C PHE A 214 -20.18 10.65 10.38
N VAL A 215 -19.90 9.59 11.14
CA VAL A 215 -19.80 8.20 10.70
C VAL A 215 -21.07 7.44 11.11
N PHE A 216 -21.68 6.73 10.17
CA PHE A 216 -22.77 5.78 10.45
C PHE A 216 -22.15 4.40 10.70
N LEU A 217 -22.58 3.69 11.74
CA LEU A 217 -22.13 2.32 12.04
C LEU A 217 -23.17 1.30 11.55
N SER A 218 -22.78 0.42 10.63
CA SER A 218 -23.63 -0.63 10.04
C SER A 218 -23.15 -2.00 10.51
N TYR A 219 -24.04 -2.74 11.19
CA TYR A 219 -23.77 -4.01 11.87
C TYR A 219 -25.08 -4.80 12.00
N ALA A 220 -25.02 -6.13 12.21
CA ALA A 220 -26.23 -6.89 12.53
C ALA A 220 -26.59 -6.72 14.01
N HIS A 221 -27.89 -6.68 14.35
CA HIS A 221 -28.33 -6.46 15.75
C HIS A 221 -27.74 -7.45 16.77
N LEU A 222 -27.36 -8.67 16.35
CA LEU A 222 -26.70 -9.66 17.20
C LEU A 222 -25.27 -9.26 17.61
N ASP A 223 -24.61 -8.42 16.83
CA ASP A 223 -23.21 -8.01 17.02
C ASP A 223 -23.08 -6.72 17.87
N GLN A 224 -24.16 -6.33 18.57
CA GLN A 224 -24.23 -5.07 19.31
C GLN A 224 -23.10 -4.93 20.35
N GLU A 225 -22.68 -6.02 21.02
CA GLU A 225 -21.55 -6.00 21.95
C GLU A 225 -20.22 -5.65 21.26
N ILE A 226 -19.98 -6.16 20.05
CA ILE A 226 -18.77 -5.87 19.27
C ILE A 226 -18.67 -4.37 19.00
N VAL A 227 -19.76 -3.76 18.54
CA VAL A 227 -19.82 -2.30 18.30
C VAL A 227 -19.75 -1.50 19.61
N THR A 228 -20.38 -1.98 20.68
CA THR A 228 -20.33 -1.32 22.00
C THR A 228 -18.90 -1.26 22.54
N ASN A 229 -18.13 -2.35 22.41
CA ASN A 229 -16.73 -2.41 22.81
C ASN A 229 -15.82 -1.59 21.89
N PHE A 230 -16.22 -1.39 20.63
CA PHE A 230 -15.47 -0.61 19.64
C PHE A 230 -15.61 0.93 19.82
N LEU A 231 -16.78 1.39 20.27
CA LEU A 231 -17.11 2.83 20.39
C LEU A 231 -16.12 3.69 21.20
N PRO A 232 -15.62 3.27 22.38
CA PRO A 232 -14.67 4.08 23.17
C PRO A 232 -13.41 4.47 22.40
N PHE A 233 -12.91 3.57 21.54
CA PHE A 233 -11.71 3.79 20.74
C PHE A 233 -11.96 4.69 19.51
N ILE A 234 -13.18 4.72 18.96
CA ILE A 234 -13.55 5.75 17.98
C ILE A 234 -13.64 7.13 18.67
N HIS A 235 -14.27 7.17 19.85
CA HIS A 235 -14.53 8.43 20.58
C HIS A 235 -13.24 9.06 21.12
N SER A 236 -12.23 8.27 21.49
CA SER A 236 -10.89 8.78 21.86
C SER A 236 -10.22 9.58 20.73
N LYS A 237 -10.56 9.29 19.47
CA LYS A 237 -10.07 10.00 18.27
C LYS A 237 -10.96 11.18 17.86
N ASN A 238 -11.91 11.59 18.71
CA ASN A 238 -12.85 12.69 18.46
C ASN A 238 -13.69 12.51 17.17
N ILE A 239 -13.89 11.27 16.74
CA ILE A 239 -14.74 10.93 15.60
C ILE A 239 -16.18 10.78 16.09
N ARG A 240 -17.12 11.51 15.47
CA ARG A 240 -18.54 11.43 15.81
C ARG A 240 -19.20 10.27 15.07
N THR A 241 -19.79 9.35 15.83
CA THR A 241 -20.54 8.20 15.33
C THR A 241 -22.05 8.41 15.46
N TRP A 242 -22.82 7.63 14.71
CA TRP A 242 -24.24 7.42 14.88
C TRP A 242 -24.54 5.93 14.69
N TRP A 243 -25.35 5.36 15.57
CA TRP A 243 -25.75 3.95 15.58
C TRP A 243 -27.15 3.77 16.18
N ASP A 244 -27.69 2.56 16.13
CA ASP A 244 -29.09 2.24 16.41
C ASP A 244 -29.63 2.76 17.77
N GLN A 245 -28.77 2.82 18.80
CA GLN A 245 -29.16 3.33 20.12
C GLN A 245 -29.31 4.86 20.23
N ASP A 246 -28.96 5.63 19.19
CA ASP A 246 -29.15 7.08 19.16
C ASP A 246 -30.59 7.50 18.78
N ILE A 247 -31.45 6.56 18.39
CA ILE A 247 -32.86 6.79 18.01
C ILE A 247 -33.71 7.08 19.26
N SER A 248 -34.59 8.08 19.20
CA SER A 248 -35.50 8.40 20.30
C SER A 248 -36.75 7.48 20.26
N PRO A 249 -37.26 7.00 21.42
CA PRO A 249 -38.46 6.18 21.45
C PRO A 249 -39.69 6.91 20.89
N GLY A 250 -40.10 6.56 19.67
CA GLY A 250 -41.28 7.11 19.00
C GLY A 250 -41.10 7.50 17.52
N ASP A 251 -39.88 7.50 16.98
CA ASP A 251 -39.60 7.87 15.59
C ASP A 251 -39.76 6.70 14.59
N GLU A 252 -40.05 7.00 13.31
CA GLU A 252 -40.26 5.99 12.25
C GLU A 252 -38.92 5.38 11.77
N TRP A 253 -38.39 4.43 12.54
CA TRP A 253 -37.18 3.60 12.33
C TRP A 253 -36.54 3.65 10.92
N ARG A 254 -37.26 3.23 9.87
CA ARG A 254 -36.73 3.14 8.49
C ARG A 254 -36.50 4.49 7.81
N SER A 255 -37.31 5.51 8.11
CA SER A 255 -37.18 6.83 7.47
C SER A 255 -35.99 7.60 8.04
N GLU A 256 -35.74 7.47 9.34
CA GLU A 256 -34.58 8.10 9.98
C GLU A 256 -33.26 7.39 9.60
N ILE A 257 -33.21 6.06 9.56
CA ILE A 257 -32.02 5.33 9.10
C ILE A 257 -31.63 5.74 7.67
N ALA A 258 -32.59 5.83 6.74
CA ALA A 258 -32.34 6.29 5.37
C ALA A 258 -31.81 7.74 5.32
N ASP A 259 -32.38 8.66 6.10
CA ASP A 259 -31.93 10.05 6.21
C ASP A 259 -30.50 10.15 6.78
N LYS A 260 -30.15 9.29 7.75
CA LYS A 260 -28.82 9.22 8.36
C LYS A 260 -27.79 8.60 7.42
N LEU A 261 -28.12 7.52 6.71
CA LEU A 261 -27.28 6.92 5.66
C LEU A 261 -26.96 7.95 4.58
N GLU A 262 -27.95 8.72 4.13
CA GLU A 262 -27.75 9.79 3.15
C GLU A 262 -26.89 10.95 3.67
N LYS A 263 -27.15 11.43 4.89
CA LYS A 263 -26.41 12.56 5.48
C LYS A 263 -25.04 12.22 6.04
N SER A 264 -24.76 10.94 6.32
CA SER A 264 -23.45 10.47 6.79
C SER A 264 -22.35 10.80 5.79
N ASN A 265 -21.13 11.00 6.27
CA ASN A 265 -19.95 11.17 5.41
C ASN A 265 -19.27 9.83 5.14
N VAL A 266 -19.34 8.94 6.12
CA VAL A 266 -18.73 7.61 6.13
C VAL A 266 -19.76 6.62 6.64
N ILE A 267 -19.83 5.46 6.02
CA ILE A 267 -20.57 4.31 6.53
C ILE A 267 -19.52 3.25 6.85
N LEU A 268 -19.41 2.88 8.12
CA LEU A 268 -18.51 1.86 8.62
C LEU A 268 -19.28 0.56 8.80
N THR A 269 -19.04 -0.42 7.92
CA THR A 269 -19.66 -1.75 7.98
C THR A 269 -18.76 -2.75 8.71
N PHE A 270 -19.33 -3.46 9.69
CA PHE A 270 -18.66 -4.56 10.40
C PHE A 270 -19.06 -5.90 9.79
N TRP A 271 -18.08 -6.66 9.28
CA TRP A 271 -18.28 -8.01 8.76
C TRP A 271 -17.99 -9.06 9.84
N THR A 272 -19.08 -9.64 10.30
CA THR A 272 -19.27 -10.83 11.15
C THR A 272 -20.10 -11.88 10.40
N GLU A 273 -20.13 -13.13 10.89
CA GLU A 273 -21.05 -14.18 10.42
C GLU A 273 -22.50 -13.66 10.34
N SER A 274 -23.02 -13.06 11.42
CA SER A 274 -24.36 -12.45 11.51
C SER A 274 -24.62 -11.39 10.43
N SER A 275 -23.63 -10.56 10.12
CA SER A 275 -23.75 -9.47 9.14
C SER A 275 -23.62 -9.96 7.70
N THR A 276 -22.85 -11.03 7.44
CA THR A 276 -22.63 -11.53 6.07
C THR A 276 -23.87 -12.16 5.45
N VAL A 277 -24.85 -12.54 6.29
CA VAL A 277 -26.18 -13.03 5.90
C VAL A 277 -27.28 -11.96 6.04
N SER A 278 -26.95 -10.75 6.52
CA SER A 278 -27.93 -9.68 6.78
C SER A 278 -28.18 -8.82 5.53
N THR A 279 -29.37 -8.93 4.96
CA THR A 279 -29.76 -8.15 3.76
C THR A 279 -29.67 -6.64 3.99
N SER A 280 -30.04 -6.14 5.18
CA SER A 280 -29.94 -4.71 5.51
C SER A 280 -28.49 -4.22 5.47
N VAL A 281 -27.57 -4.96 6.09
CA VAL A 281 -26.15 -4.58 6.15
C VAL A 281 -25.51 -4.62 4.75
N ILE A 282 -25.90 -5.59 3.92
CA ILE A 282 -25.45 -5.71 2.52
C ILE A 282 -25.99 -4.54 1.66
N GLU A 283 -27.27 -4.19 1.80
CA GLU A 283 -27.90 -3.05 1.09
C GLU A 283 -27.28 -1.71 1.51
N GLU A 284 -27.03 -1.52 2.81
CA GLU A 284 -26.34 -0.36 3.37
C GLU A 284 -24.90 -0.26 2.86
N ALA A 285 -24.14 -1.36 2.89
CA ALA A 285 -22.78 -1.41 2.38
C ALA A 285 -22.72 -1.15 0.87
N SER A 286 -23.65 -1.68 0.08
CA SER A 286 -23.74 -1.45 -1.37
C SER A 286 -24.08 0.02 -1.69
N THR A 287 -25.02 0.60 -0.94
CA THR A 287 -25.36 2.03 -1.01
C THR A 287 -24.16 2.91 -0.63
N ALA A 288 -23.39 2.49 0.37
CA ALA A 288 -22.16 3.17 0.76
C ALA A 288 -21.05 3.05 -0.30
N GLN A 289 -20.92 1.88 -0.95
CA GLN A 289 -19.90 1.60 -1.95
C GLN A 289 -20.13 2.43 -3.21
N SER A 290 -21.37 2.42 -3.74
CA SER A 290 -21.78 3.23 -4.89
C SER A 290 -21.64 4.74 -4.65
N LYS A 291 -22.01 5.22 -3.45
CA LYS A 291 -21.78 6.63 -3.03
C LYS A 291 -20.33 6.94 -2.59
N LYS A 292 -19.40 5.98 -2.69
CA LYS A 292 -17.98 6.05 -2.27
C LYS A 292 -17.74 6.37 -0.77
N LYS A 293 -18.76 6.21 0.08
CA LYS A 293 -18.74 6.44 1.54
C LYS A 293 -18.31 5.22 2.35
N LEU A 294 -18.30 4.03 1.76
CA LEU A 294 -17.97 2.78 2.46
C LEU A 294 -16.55 2.78 3.03
N VAL A 295 -16.45 2.40 4.30
CA VAL A 295 -15.28 1.80 4.96
C VAL A 295 -15.79 0.51 5.60
N HIS A 296 -15.03 -0.58 5.55
CA HIS A 296 -15.48 -1.84 6.12
C HIS A 296 -14.37 -2.66 6.76
N VAL A 297 -14.74 -3.41 7.78
CA VAL A 297 -13.85 -4.16 8.67
C VAL A 297 -14.30 -5.59 8.76
N ARG A 298 -13.37 -6.52 8.97
CA ARG A 298 -13.65 -7.93 9.26
C ARG A 298 -13.35 -8.21 10.72
N MET A 299 -14.33 -8.74 11.45
CA MET A 299 -14.24 -9.01 12.89
C MET A 299 -14.03 -10.48 13.21
N ASP A 300 -14.49 -11.39 12.34
CA ASP A 300 -14.37 -12.84 12.53
C ASP A 300 -13.98 -13.57 11.22
N ASP A 301 -13.87 -14.89 11.27
CA ASP A 301 -13.48 -15.73 10.13
C ASP A 301 -14.55 -15.87 9.03
N SER A 302 -15.69 -15.18 9.12
CA SER A 302 -16.69 -15.15 8.04
C SER A 302 -16.10 -14.68 6.70
N THR A 303 -16.65 -15.20 5.60
CA THR A 303 -16.27 -14.76 4.26
C THR A 303 -16.98 -13.45 3.92
N ILE A 304 -16.21 -12.37 3.80
CA ILE A 304 -16.75 -11.03 3.44
C ILE A 304 -17.67 -11.15 2.21
N PRO A 305 -18.89 -10.60 2.27
CA PRO A 305 -19.82 -10.66 1.16
C PRO A 305 -19.21 -10.06 -0.09
N TYR A 306 -19.57 -10.71 -1.17
CA TYR A 306 -18.85 -10.61 -2.39
C TYR A 306 -19.25 -9.33 -3.14
N GLY A 307 -18.32 -8.78 -3.93
CA GLY A 307 -18.39 -7.39 -4.39
C GLY A 307 -17.81 -6.38 -3.39
N PHE A 308 -17.80 -6.70 -2.08
CA PHE A 308 -17.02 -5.95 -1.08
C PHE A 308 -15.61 -6.51 -0.91
N SER A 309 -15.40 -7.81 -1.12
CA SER A 309 -14.09 -8.47 -1.13
C SER A 309 -13.08 -7.87 -2.13
N GLU A 310 -13.56 -7.22 -3.20
CA GLU A 310 -12.70 -6.50 -4.16
C GLU A 310 -12.29 -5.10 -3.69
N THR A 311 -12.99 -4.55 -2.70
CA THR A 311 -12.62 -3.29 -2.05
C THR A 311 -11.80 -3.55 -0.80
N GLN A 312 -10.77 -2.74 -0.61
CA GLN A 312 -9.79 -2.96 0.45
C GLN A 312 -10.44 -2.76 1.84
N TYR A 313 -10.57 -3.86 2.58
CA TYR A 313 -11.06 -3.89 3.96
C TYR A 313 -9.90 -3.83 4.97
N VAL A 314 -10.26 -3.62 6.23
CA VAL A 314 -9.35 -3.78 7.37
C VAL A 314 -9.69 -5.07 8.10
N ASP A 315 -8.68 -5.89 8.38
CA ASP A 315 -8.84 -7.15 9.13
C ASP A 315 -8.55 -6.90 10.61
N LEU A 316 -9.56 -7.06 11.47
CA LEU A 316 -9.48 -6.86 12.91
C LEU A 316 -9.68 -8.16 13.70
N ARG A 317 -9.65 -9.34 13.06
CA ARG A 317 -9.77 -10.65 13.74
C ARG A 317 -8.73 -10.87 14.84
N ALA A 318 -7.53 -10.30 14.65
CA ALA A 318 -6.42 -10.38 15.60
C ALA A 318 -6.29 -9.14 16.51
N TRP A 319 -7.27 -8.22 16.49
CA TRP A 319 -7.22 -6.99 17.27
C TRP A 319 -7.47 -7.27 18.75
N ASP A 320 -6.51 -6.92 19.59
CA ASP A 320 -6.50 -7.15 21.04
C ASP A 320 -7.17 -6.03 21.86
N GLY A 321 -7.80 -5.06 21.19
CA GLY A 321 -8.35 -3.86 21.81
C GLY A 321 -7.32 -2.75 22.08
N THR A 322 -6.08 -2.86 21.60
CA THR A 322 -5.10 -1.77 21.72
C THR A 322 -5.25 -0.73 20.60
N GLU A 323 -5.02 0.54 20.92
CA GLU A 323 -4.98 1.61 19.91
C GLU A 323 -3.69 1.55 19.05
N SER A 324 -2.67 0.80 19.47
CA SER A 324 -1.40 0.63 18.75
C SER A 324 -1.47 -0.34 17.57
N ASP A 325 -2.57 -1.09 17.42
CA ASP A 325 -2.71 -2.08 16.34
C ASP A 325 -2.66 -1.41 14.94
N PRO A 326 -1.82 -1.89 14.01
CA PRO A 326 -1.68 -1.30 12.68
C PRO A 326 -2.95 -1.32 11.83
N ASN A 327 -3.80 -2.33 11.99
CA ASN A 327 -5.07 -2.43 11.26
C ASN A 327 -6.09 -1.46 11.85
N PHE A 328 -6.20 -1.36 13.17
CA PHE A 328 -7.04 -0.38 13.86
C PHE A 328 -6.65 1.06 13.48
N GLN A 329 -5.36 1.40 13.47
CA GLN A 329 -4.89 2.72 13.01
C GLN A 329 -5.26 2.98 11.55
N ARG A 330 -5.03 2.01 10.66
CA ARG A 330 -5.38 2.10 9.24
C ARG A 330 -6.88 2.33 9.00
N LEU A 331 -7.74 1.75 9.83
CA LEU A 331 -9.18 2.01 9.84
C LEU A 331 -9.51 3.44 10.24
N ILE A 332 -8.97 3.93 11.35
CA ILE A 332 -9.15 5.30 11.82
C ILE A 332 -8.73 6.31 10.72
N TYR A 333 -7.61 6.04 10.06
CA TYR A 333 -7.14 6.86 8.93
C TYR A 333 -8.13 6.86 7.75
N ALA A 334 -8.65 5.70 7.35
CA ALA A 334 -9.60 5.58 6.24
C ALA A 334 -10.94 6.27 6.52
N ILE A 335 -11.39 6.27 7.78
CA ILE A 335 -12.59 6.99 8.24
C ILE A 335 -12.37 8.49 8.15
N GLN A 336 -11.31 9.01 8.78
CA GLN A 336 -11.02 10.44 8.83
C GLN A 336 -10.74 11.03 7.43
N ASP A 337 -10.20 10.23 6.50
CA ASP A 337 -10.02 10.60 5.10
C ASP A 337 -11.31 11.03 4.39
N LYS A 338 -12.41 10.36 4.73
CA LYS A 338 -13.74 10.61 4.16
C LYS A 338 -14.54 11.64 4.96
N LEU A 339 -14.07 12.03 6.15
CA LEU A 339 -14.71 13.04 7.00
C LEU A 339 -14.32 14.48 6.63
N GLY A 340 -13.18 14.75 5.98
CA GLY A 340 -12.82 16.10 5.56
C GLY A 340 -11.46 16.26 4.88
N SER A 341 -11.19 17.46 4.35
CA SER A 341 -9.94 17.84 3.70
C SER A 341 -8.74 17.74 4.66
N GLN A 342 -7.77 16.91 4.31
CA GLN A 342 -6.63 16.53 5.16
C GLN A 342 -5.79 17.75 5.61
N THR A 343 -5.57 17.87 6.93
CA THR A 343 -4.50 18.71 7.47
C THR A 343 -3.14 18.01 7.27
N ILE A 344 -2.06 18.79 7.06
CA ILE A 344 -0.71 18.25 6.81
C ILE A 344 -0.25 17.29 7.93
N GLU A 345 -0.53 17.63 9.19
CA GLU A 345 -0.25 16.78 10.36
C GLU A 345 -0.95 15.42 10.28
N PHE A 346 -2.16 15.39 9.72
CA PHE A 346 -2.96 14.18 9.59
C PHE A 346 -2.52 13.29 8.41
N ALA A 347 -2.15 13.90 7.29
CA ALA A 347 -1.50 13.19 6.19
C ALA A 347 -0.14 12.62 6.65
N SER A 348 0.65 13.40 7.40
CA SER A 348 1.94 12.97 7.96
C SER A 348 1.78 11.78 8.92
N SER A 349 0.83 11.82 9.85
CA SER A 349 0.61 10.72 10.80
C SER A 349 0.11 9.45 10.09
N ARG A 350 -0.78 9.57 9.10
CA ARG A 350 -1.19 8.42 8.31
C ARG A 350 -0.02 7.80 7.57
N ILE A 351 0.78 8.62 6.91
CA ILE A 351 1.92 8.18 6.10
C ILE A 351 2.99 7.52 6.99
N SER A 352 3.21 7.99 8.22
CA SER A 352 4.14 7.33 9.15
C SER A 352 3.65 5.98 9.68
N HIS A 353 2.35 5.70 9.67
CA HIS A 353 1.77 4.44 10.17
C HIS A 353 1.36 3.45 9.06
N SER A 354 1.03 3.92 7.86
CA SER A 354 0.60 3.06 6.73
C SER A 354 1.74 2.60 5.83
N SER A 355 2.93 3.20 5.97
CA SER A 355 4.09 2.87 5.14
C SER A 355 4.98 1.83 5.84
N PRO A 356 5.47 0.79 5.14
CA PRO A 356 6.49 -0.12 5.66
C PRO A 356 7.89 0.53 5.77
N MET A 357 7.95 1.86 5.63
CA MET A 357 9.16 2.68 5.59
C MET A 357 8.81 4.03 6.23
N GLU A 358 9.66 4.48 7.16
CA GLU A 358 9.47 5.75 7.87
C GLU A 358 9.63 6.94 6.90
N ILE A 359 8.54 7.67 6.64
CA ILE A 359 8.53 8.89 5.83
C ILE A 359 8.53 10.10 6.76
N VAL A 360 9.49 11.01 6.54
CA VAL A 360 9.66 12.20 7.37
C VAL A 360 9.18 13.44 6.60
N ALA A 361 8.20 14.15 7.15
CA ALA A 361 7.80 15.45 6.62
C ALA A 361 8.86 16.52 6.98
N ARG A 362 9.52 17.08 5.97
CA ARG A 362 10.35 18.30 6.10
C ARG A 362 9.84 19.36 5.13
N GLU A 363 9.62 20.57 5.63
CA GLU A 363 9.25 21.77 4.86
C GLU A 363 8.09 21.62 3.87
N GLY A 364 7.08 20.79 4.21
CA GLY A 364 5.86 20.65 3.42
C GLY A 364 5.98 19.74 2.19
N LYS A 365 7.08 19.00 2.03
CA LYS A 365 7.21 17.89 1.07
C LYS A 365 7.45 16.57 1.81
N LEU A 366 7.05 15.47 1.16
CA LEU A 366 7.20 14.10 1.65
C LEU A 366 8.38 13.44 0.93
N SER A 367 9.28 12.77 1.66
CA SER A 367 10.39 11.99 1.08
C SER A 367 10.50 10.59 1.71
N VAL A 368 11.00 9.64 0.92
CA VAL A 368 11.14 8.22 1.27
C VAL A 368 12.59 7.92 1.66
N LYS A 369 12.80 7.08 2.67
CA LYS A 369 14.10 6.93 3.35
C LYS A 369 15.11 5.98 2.69
N ASP A 370 14.68 4.93 1.96
CA ASP A 370 15.56 3.90 1.38
C ASP A 370 15.05 3.31 0.04
N ALA A 371 15.89 2.56 -0.69
CA ALA A 371 15.57 1.89 -1.96
C ALA A 371 15.39 0.35 -1.79
N PRO A 372 14.57 -0.32 -2.62
CA PRO A 372 14.23 -1.74 -2.44
C PRO A 372 15.32 -2.72 -2.89
N SER A 373 15.33 -3.91 -2.29
CA SER A 373 16.37 -4.96 -2.42
C SER A 373 16.56 -5.62 -3.80
N ASN A 374 15.87 -5.18 -4.85
CA ASN A 374 15.85 -5.79 -6.18
C ASN A 374 16.60 -4.97 -7.26
N VAL A 375 17.56 -4.14 -6.86
CA VAL A 375 18.43 -3.41 -7.80
C VAL A 375 19.38 -4.39 -8.51
N PRO A 376 19.49 -4.38 -9.86
CA PRO A 376 20.47 -5.20 -10.58
C PRO A 376 21.92 -4.91 -10.15
N PRO A 377 22.83 -5.90 -10.19
CA PRO A 377 24.22 -5.70 -9.79
C PRO A 377 24.97 -4.72 -10.70
N GLU A 378 25.98 -4.09 -10.12
CA GLU A 378 26.68 -2.93 -10.64
C GLU A 378 27.51 -3.20 -11.91
N VAL A 379 27.42 -2.28 -12.89
CA VAL A 379 28.37 -2.21 -14.02
C VAL A 379 29.36 -1.09 -13.75
N VAL A 380 30.45 -1.41 -13.06
CA VAL A 380 31.53 -0.46 -12.77
C VAL A 380 32.32 -0.16 -14.04
N ASN A 381 31.96 0.92 -14.74
CA ASN A 381 32.82 1.47 -15.78
C ASN A 381 32.72 3.00 -15.85
N PRO A 382 33.74 3.76 -15.40
CA PRO A 382 33.74 5.22 -15.47
C PRO A 382 33.58 5.77 -16.90
N ILE A 383 34.02 5.00 -17.90
CA ILE A 383 33.84 5.33 -19.32
C ILE A 383 32.34 5.36 -19.69
N ASP A 384 31.51 4.53 -19.07
CA ASP A 384 30.08 4.43 -19.34
C ASP A 384 29.31 5.67 -18.83
N LEU A 385 29.60 6.15 -17.62
CA LEU A 385 28.99 7.39 -17.10
C LEU A 385 29.31 8.60 -18.00
N ASP A 386 30.58 8.76 -18.36
CA ASP A 386 31.07 9.87 -19.17
C ASP A 386 30.50 9.84 -20.60
N VAL A 387 30.35 8.65 -21.19
CA VAL A 387 29.71 8.43 -22.50
C VAL A 387 28.21 8.68 -22.45
N ARG A 388 27.51 8.21 -21.39
CA ARG A 388 26.07 8.43 -21.22
C ARG A 388 25.74 9.89 -20.95
N LEU A 389 26.50 10.58 -20.10
CA LEU A 389 26.34 12.02 -19.86
C LEU A 389 26.53 12.83 -21.15
N LYS A 390 27.56 12.52 -21.96
CA LYS A 390 27.72 13.11 -23.30
C LYS A 390 26.52 12.81 -24.20
N GLY A 391 25.97 11.59 -24.13
CA GLY A 391 24.74 11.20 -24.83
C GLY A 391 23.49 11.98 -24.40
N VAL A 392 23.33 12.27 -23.11
CA VAL A 392 22.25 13.12 -22.57
C VAL A 392 22.45 14.56 -23.01
N GLN A 393 23.65 15.13 -22.82
CA GLN A 393 23.99 16.49 -23.25
C GLN A 393 23.77 16.70 -24.76
N GLN A 394 24.12 15.71 -25.60
CA GLN A 394 23.90 15.79 -27.05
C GLN A 394 22.40 15.73 -27.40
N THR A 395 21.63 14.85 -26.75
CA THR A 395 20.17 14.77 -26.93
C THR A 395 19.49 16.07 -26.51
N LEU A 396 19.90 16.62 -25.37
CA LEU A 396 19.40 17.85 -24.80
C LEU A 396 19.69 19.09 -25.67
N ASN A 397 20.91 19.22 -26.19
CA ASN A 397 21.27 20.27 -27.13
C ASN A 397 20.43 20.22 -28.42
N ASN A 398 20.16 19.02 -28.95
CA ASN A 398 19.26 18.86 -30.10
C ASN A 398 17.83 19.33 -29.76
N MET A 399 17.31 19.00 -28.56
CA MET A 399 15.98 19.46 -28.13
C MET A 399 15.91 20.98 -27.92
N CYS A 400 16.94 21.61 -27.33
CA CYS A 400 17.03 23.07 -27.21
C CYS A 400 17.00 23.75 -28.60
N MET A 401 17.70 23.18 -29.59
CA MET A 401 17.68 23.68 -30.97
C MET A 401 16.29 23.55 -31.62
N MET A 402 15.61 22.42 -31.47
CA MET A 402 14.25 22.24 -31.99
C MET A 402 13.25 23.19 -31.33
N CYS A 403 13.35 23.42 -30.01
CA CYS A 403 12.50 24.36 -29.29
C CYS A 403 12.78 25.83 -29.63
N SER A 404 13.97 26.13 -30.17
CA SER A 404 14.32 27.48 -30.63
C SER A 404 13.75 27.80 -32.02
N ASP A 405 13.45 26.78 -32.85
CA ASP A 405 12.80 26.97 -34.15
C ASP A 405 11.26 27.05 -34.03
N ASN A 406 10.82 28.14 -33.40
CA ASN A 406 9.41 28.36 -33.10
C ASN A 406 8.53 28.60 -34.36
N ARG A 407 9.15 28.70 -35.55
CA ARG A 407 8.43 28.79 -36.85
C ARG A 407 7.94 27.44 -37.33
N THR A 408 8.68 26.38 -37.00
CA THR A 408 8.44 25.01 -37.50
C THR A 408 7.60 24.19 -36.52
N TYR A 409 7.73 24.42 -35.21
CA TYR A 409 7.15 23.53 -34.19
C TYR A 409 6.11 24.17 -33.24
N GLN A 410 5.98 25.51 -33.20
CA GLN A 410 5.00 26.25 -32.36
C GLN A 410 4.96 25.78 -30.89
N LEU A 411 6.11 25.79 -30.21
CA LEU A 411 6.26 25.18 -28.89
C LEU A 411 6.08 26.18 -27.73
N PRO A 412 5.59 25.74 -26.56
CA PRO A 412 5.44 26.60 -25.38
C PRO A 412 6.78 27.14 -24.85
N HIS A 413 6.79 28.39 -24.40
CA HIS A 413 7.97 28.98 -23.74
C HIS A 413 8.38 28.26 -22.45
N THR A 414 7.44 27.61 -21.76
CA THR A 414 7.71 26.77 -20.57
C THR A 414 8.66 25.62 -20.88
N LEU A 415 8.47 24.94 -22.02
CA LEU A 415 9.34 23.84 -22.46
C LEU A 415 10.80 24.30 -22.64
N HIS A 416 11.03 25.51 -23.18
CA HIS A 416 12.37 26.08 -23.32
C HIS A 416 13.04 26.31 -21.96
N HIS A 417 12.29 26.79 -20.95
CA HIS A 417 12.81 26.95 -19.59
C HIS A 417 13.15 25.59 -18.92
N CYS A 418 12.32 24.56 -19.09
CA CYS A 418 12.60 23.22 -18.57
C CYS A 418 13.88 22.62 -19.18
N LEU A 419 14.09 22.80 -20.49
CA LEU A 419 15.27 22.27 -21.19
C LEU A 419 16.57 23.03 -20.81
N GLU A 420 16.53 24.36 -20.65
CA GLU A 420 17.72 25.08 -20.15
C GLU A 420 18.01 24.78 -18.67
N ALA A 421 16.99 24.50 -17.83
CA ALA A 421 17.20 24.02 -16.47
C ALA A 421 17.89 22.65 -16.43
N LEU A 422 17.40 21.68 -17.22
CA LEU A 422 18.03 20.37 -17.43
C LEU A 422 19.48 20.51 -17.92
N LYS A 423 19.75 21.48 -18.79
CA LYS A 423 21.07 21.72 -19.37
C LYS A 423 22.03 22.28 -18.35
N SER A 424 21.59 23.23 -17.54
CA SER A 424 22.35 23.71 -16.37
C SER A 424 22.71 22.54 -15.43
N ALA A 425 21.74 21.68 -15.08
CA ALA A 425 21.97 20.50 -14.24
C ALA A 425 22.97 19.50 -14.86
N ALA A 426 22.85 19.22 -16.16
CA ALA A 426 23.71 18.29 -16.89
C ALA A 426 25.13 18.81 -17.19
N THR A 427 25.41 20.11 -16.94
CA THR A 427 26.72 20.73 -17.16
C THR A 427 27.38 21.32 -15.91
N THR A 428 26.71 21.29 -14.76
CA THR A 428 27.28 21.73 -13.49
C THR A 428 28.14 20.59 -12.91
N GLU A 429 29.42 20.84 -12.64
CA GLU A 429 30.29 19.85 -11.98
C GLU A 429 30.35 20.09 -10.46
N PRO A 430 30.16 19.06 -9.62
CA PRO A 430 29.78 17.69 -9.97
C PRO A 430 28.29 17.59 -10.35
N VAL A 431 28.00 16.79 -11.39
CA VAL A 431 26.62 16.49 -11.79
C VAL A 431 26.01 15.58 -10.73
N THR A 432 24.90 16.00 -10.12
CA THR A 432 24.18 15.21 -9.11
C THR A 432 22.88 14.65 -9.67
N TRP A 433 22.49 13.46 -9.20
CA TRP A 433 21.20 12.86 -9.57
C TRP A 433 20.02 13.78 -9.25
N TYR A 434 20.02 14.41 -8.07
CA TYR A 434 18.92 15.28 -7.61
C TYR A 434 18.69 16.48 -8.54
N ALA A 435 19.76 17.15 -9.01
CA ALA A 435 19.63 18.28 -9.93
C ALA A 435 19.07 17.86 -11.31
N LEU A 436 19.39 16.65 -11.77
CA LEU A 436 18.82 16.09 -13.01
C LEU A 436 17.35 15.67 -12.81
N GLU A 437 17.02 15.06 -11.67
CA GLU A 437 15.66 14.59 -11.36
C GLU A 437 14.66 15.74 -11.25
N ASP A 438 14.98 16.79 -10.48
CA ASP A 438 14.11 17.96 -10.33
C ASP A 438 13.81 18.62 -11.69
N ALA A 439 14.84 18.79 -12.52
CA ALA A 439 14.69 19.39 -13.84
C ALA A 439 13.98 18.46 -14.84
N LYS A 440 14.09 17.13 -14.69
CA LYS A 440 13.34 16.13 -15.46
C LYS A 440 11.85 16.13 -15.08
N CYS A 441 11.51 16.26 -13.80
CA CYS A 441 10.13 16.35 -13.34
C CYS A 441 9.40 17.57 -13.95
N LEU A 442 10.05 18.74 -13.96
CA LEU A 442 9.51 19.93 -14.64
C LEU A 442 9.24 19.71 -16.14
N LEU A 443 10.05 18.88 -16.80
CA LEU A 443 9.82 18.51 -18.21
C LEU A 443 8.63 17.55 -18.36
N VAL A 444 8.48 16.57 -17.45
CA VAL A 444 7.35 15.64 -17.44
C VAL A 444 6.03 16.39 -17.21
N ASP A 445 5.99 17.31 -16.24
CA ASP A 445 4.81 18.15 -15.98
C ASP A 445 4.39 18.92 -17.25
N CYS A 446 5.36 19.51 -17.96
CA CYS A 446 5.15 20.22 -19.23
C CYS A 446 4.67 19.30 -20.38
N MET A 447 4.98 18.00 -20.34
CA MET A 447 4.50 17.00 -21.31
C MET A 447 3.12 16.44 -20.98
N THR A 448 2.72 16.46 -19.71
CA THR A 448 1.44 15.91 -19.22
C THR A 448 0.28 16.90 -19.20
N ASP A 449 0.55 18.19 -19.41
CA ASP A 449 -0.50 19.19 -19.69
C ASP A 449 -1.34 18.72 -20.89
N SER A 450 -2.65 18.58 -20.71
CA SER A 450 -3.54 17.95 -21.69
C SER A 450 -3.57 18.71 -23.03
N TYR A 451 -3.29 20.02 -23.03
CA TYR A 451 -3.17 20.80 -24.27
C TYR A 451 -1.86 20.55 -25.03
N ALA A 452 -0.81 20.06 -24.37
CA ALA A 452 0.50 19.81 -24.96
C ALA A 452 0.56 18.48 -25.75
N ALA A 453 0.05 17.40 -25.15
CA ALA A 453 0.14 16.05 -25.71
C ALA A 453 -0.55 15.91 -27.10
N GLU A 454 -1.64 16.65 -27.32
CA GLU A 454 -2.40 16.62 -28.59
C GLU A 454 -1.86 17.58 -29.66
N THR A 455 -1.06 18.58 -29.29
CA THR A 455 -0.63 19.66 -30.21
C THR A 455 0.83 19.57 -30.64
N TRP A 456 1.67 18.82 -29.93
CA TRP A 456 3.10 18.76 -30.19
C TRP A 456 3.47 17.83 -31.35
N ASN A 457 4.52 18.21 -32.09
CA ASN A 457 5.05 17.38 -33.16
C ASN A 457 5.58 16.03 -32.62
N VAL A 458 5.19 14.91 -33.25
CA VAL A 458 5.56 13.54 -32.85
C VAL A 458 7.08 13.34 -32.71
N VAL A 459 7.89 14.01 -33.53
CA VAL A 459 9.36 13.96 -33.45
C VAL A 459 9.88 14.65 -32.18
N VAL A 460 9.27 15.77 -31.80
CA VAL A 460 9.59 16.51 -30.57
C VAL A 460 9.17 15.68 -29.34
N TYR A 461 7.94 15.18 -29.30
CA TYR A 461 7.44 14.36 -28.20
C TYR A 461 8.33 13.11 -27.98
N LYS A 462 8.64 12.38 -29.06
CA LYS A 462 9.54 11.20 -29.01
C LYS A 462 10.97 11.58 -28.58
N GLY A 463 11.46 12.75 -28.99
CA GLY A 463 12.76 13.28 -28.56
C GLY A 463 12.82 13.55 -27.06
N LEU A 464 11.76 14.13 -26.49
CA LEU A 464 11.64 14.40 -25.05
C LEU A 464 11.46 13.10 -24.24
N SER A 465 10.62 12.16 -24.70
CA SER A 465 10.49 10.84 -24.07
C SER A 465 11.84 10.09 -24.03
N ASN A 466 12.60 10.12 -25.13
CA ASN A 466 13.94 9.52 -25.19
C ASN A 466 14.95 10.21 -24.25
N LEU A 467 14.84 11.53 -24.06
CA LEU A 467 15.68 12.28 -23.12
C LEU A 467 15.40 11.86 -21.67
N ILE A 468 14.12 11.69 -21.29
CA ILE A 468 13.71 11.18 -19.98
C ILE A 468 14.30 9.79 -19.73
N VAL A 469 14.14 8.86 -20.68
CA VAL A 469 14.71 7.50 -20.57
C VAL A 469 16.23 7.52 -20.42
N ARG A 470 16.94 8.38 -21.17
CA ARG A 470 18.41 8.49 -21.05
C ARG A 470 18.89 9.10 -19.73
N ILE A 471 18.08 9.93 -19.08
CA ILE A 471 18.37 10.43 -17.73
C ILE A 471 18.19 9.28 -16.72
N GLU A 472 17.10 8.51 -16.83
CA GLU A 472 16.84 7.30 -16.02
C GLU A 472 17.95 6.24 -16.17
N GLU A 473 18.49 6.03 -17.37
CA GLU A 473 19.63 5.12 -17.64
C GLU A 473 20.94 5.52 -16.93
N ILE A 474 21.03 6.74 -16.40
CA ILE A 474 22.17 7.25 -15.63
C ILE A 474 21.91 7.22 -14.11
N ARG A 475 20.65 7.09 -13.66
CA ARG A 475 20.29 7.01 -12.23
C ARG A 475 21.19 6.08 -11.42
N PRO A 476 21.48 4.82 -11.83
CA PRO A 476 22.29 3.90 -11.03
C PRO A 476 23.75 4.33 -10.85
N LEU A 477 24.23 5.27 -11.68
CA LEU A 477 25.60 5.77 -11.70
C LEU A 477 25.76 7.11 -10.95
N LEU A 478 24.66 7.79 -10.62
CA LEU A 478 24.65 9.09 -9.93
C LEU A 478 23.90 9.08 -8.58
N GLN A 479 23.27 7.97 -8.22
CA GLN A 479 22.56 7.81 -6.94
C GLN A 479 23.55 7.63 -5.77
N PRO A 480 23.40 8.33 -4.63
CA PRO A 480 24.27 8.16 -3.47
C PRO A 480 24.13 6.77 -2.84
N ARG A 481 25.21 6.25 -2.24
CA ARG A 481 25.21 5.05 -1.39
C ARG A 481 25.71 5.43 0.00
N GLN A 482 24.98 5.08 1.06
CA GLN A 482 25.49 5.24 2.43
C GLN A 482 26.65 4.26 2.69
N ILE A 483 27.47 4.59 3.69
CA ILE A 483 28.67 3.80 4.03
C ILE A 483 28.28 2.62 4.92
N ASP A 484 28.60 1.41 4.49
CA ASP A 484 28.65 0.19 5.33
C ASP A 484 30.07 0.03 5.93
N PRO A 485 30.24 0.09 7.26
CA PRO A 485 31.53 -0.05 7.94
C PRO A 485 32.18 -1.43 7.75
N GLU A 486 31.41 -2.50 7.52
CA GLU A 486 31.97 -3.85 7.36
C GLU A 486 32.73 -4.00 6.03
N THR A 487 32.46 -3.12 5.05
CA THR A 487 33.18 -3.10 3.75
C THR A 487 34.64 -2.67 3.85
N ASN A 488 35.02 -1.95 4.92
CA ASN A 488 36.41 -1.59 5.20
C ASN A 488 36.97 -2.49 6.29
N GLU A 489 38.05 -3.22 6.01
CA GLU A 489 38.67 -4.20 6.92
C GLU A 489 39.39 -3.58 8.16
N ALA A 490 38.80 -2.58 8.81
CA ALA A 490 39.34 -1.86 9.96
C ALA A 490 39.38 -2.71 11.23
N LYS A 491 40.31 -3.67 11.28
CA LYS A 491 40.53 -4.53 12.44
C LYS A 491 41.04 -3.68 13.62
N PRO A 492 40.47 -3.80 14.84
CA PRO A 492 41.01 -3.13 16.01
C PRO A 492 42.45 -3.60 16.26
N PRO A 493 43.34 -2.73 16.77
CA PRO A 493 44.72 -3.10 16.99
C PRO A 493 44.82 -4.23 18.02
N PRO A 494 45.67 -5.25 17.81
CA PRO A 494 46.07 -6.17 18.87
C PRO A 494 46.99 -5.43 19.85
N PRO A 495 46.88 -5.59 21.19
CA PRO A 495 46.23 -6.65 21.97
C PRO A 495 44.71 -6.49 22.24
N GLU A 496 44.12 -7.37 23.06
CA GLU A 496 42.75 -7.20 23.57
C GLU A 496 42.63 -6.01 24.54
N PRO A 497 41.45 -5.37 24.63
CA PRO A 497 41.28 -4.21 25.50
C PRO A 497 41.44 -4.57 26.98
N THR A 498 42.32 -3.87 27.68
CA THR A 498 42.63 -4.07 29.10
C THR A 498 41.77 -3.15 29.96
N ILE A 499 40.53 -3.56 30.19
CA ILE A 499 39.60 -2.83 31.08
C ILE A 499 39.76 -3.29 32.52
N ARG A 500 39.90 -2.33 33.44
CA ARG A 500 39.87 -2.50 34.91
C ARG A 500 38.51 -2.10 35.50
N GLU A 501 38.28 -2.45 36.76
CA GLU A 501 37.00 -2.21 37.45
C GLU A 501 36.72 -0.73 37.73
N ASP A 502 37.77 0.04 38.02
CA ASP A 502 37.75 1.49 38.20
C ASP A 502 37.44 2.26 36.91
N GLN A 503 37.58 1.63 35.74
CA GLN A 503 37.39 2.25 34.43
C GLN A 503 36.04 1.91 33.77
N ILE A 504 35.15 1.20 34.48
CA ILE A 504 33.85 0.79 33.92
C ILE A 504 32.97 2.02 33.64
N SER A 505 33.03 3.06 34.47
CA SER A 505 32.36 4.35 34.23
C SER A 505 32.80 4.98 32.92
N ASP A 506 34.11 4.93 32.64
CA ASP A 506 34.72 5.61 31.50
C ASP A 506 34.32 4.92 30.19
N VAL A 507 34.23 3.58 30.20
CA VAL A 507 33.74 2.78 29.07
C VAL A 507 32.25 3.03 28.80
N VAL A 508 31.43 3.21 29.83
CA VAL A 508 30.01 3.59 29.67
C VAL A 508 29.88 5.01 29.11
N SER A 509 30.64 5.98 29.64
CA SER A 509 30.66 7.35 29.13
C SER A 509 31.03 7.42 27.65
N ILE A 510 32.06 6.66 27.22
CA ILE A 510 32.47 6.60 25.82
C ILE A 510 31.38 5.98 24.93
N ALA A 511 30.63 5.00 25.44
CA ALA A 511 29.48 4.43 24.71
C ALA A 511 28.30 5.43 24.61
N GLU A 512 28.07 6.25 25.63
CA GLU A 512 27.10 7.35 25.60
C GLU A 512 27.52 8.46 24.61
N ASP A 513 28.81 8.83 24.57
CA ASP A 513 29.35 9.77 23.58
C ASP A 513 29.14 9.26 22.14
N VAL A 514 29.39 7.96 21.89
CA VAL A 514 29.07 7.32 20.61
C VAL A 514 27.56 7.37 20.32
N LYS A 515 26.68 7.08 21.30
CA LYS A 515 25.22 7.15 21.12
C LYS A 515 24.74 8.54 20.72
N SER A 516 25.31 9.57 21.37
CA SER A 516 25.02 10.97 21.10
C SER A 516 25.41 11.36 19.67
N GLU A 517 26.61 10.96 19.21
CA GLU A 517 27.05 11.27 17.86
C GLU A 517 26.28 10.48 16.79
N LEU A 518 25.88 9.24 17.06
CA LEU A 518 25.04 8.45 16.13
C LEU A 518 23.65 9.05 15.96
N SER A 519 23.16 9.76 16.97
CA SER A 519 21.90 10.50 16.95
C SER A 519 22.02 11.86 16.22
N SER A 520 23.22 12.27 15.79
CA SER A 520 23.43 13.55 15.11
C SER A 520 22.84 13.58 13.71
N ALA A 521 22.51 14.78 13.21
CA ALA A 521 22.03 14.96 11.84
C ALA A 521 23.10 14.52 10.83
N GLU A 522 24.37 14.73 11.15
CA GLU A 522 25.49 14.35 10.29
C GLU A 522 25.68 12.82 10.23
N SER A 523 25.41 12.09 11.31
CA SER A 523 25.31 10.62 11.30
C SER A 523 24.14 10.14 10.45
N GLN A 524 22.98 10.82 10.53
CA GLN A 524 21.81 10.48 9.72
C GLN A 524 22.09 10.58 8.20
N ASP A 525 22.82 11.62 7.78
CA ASP A 525 23.16 11.89 6.38
C ASP A 525 24.29 11.01 5.79
N VAL A 526 25.05 10.29 6.63
CA VAL A 526 26.31 9.62 6.22
C VAL A 526 26.28 8.10 6.39
N LEU A 527 25.68 7.60 7.47
CA LEU A 527 25.68 6.18 7.84
C LEU A 527 24.35 5.51 7.46
N ASP A 528 24.38 4.22 7.12
CA ASP A 528 23.15 3.46 6.86
C ASP A 528 22.41 3.05 8.15
N ASN A 529 21.19 2.53 8.01
CA ASN A 529 20.36 2.16 9.17
C ASN A 529 20.88 0.87 9.86
N ASN A 530 21.48 -0.07 9.13
CA ASN A 530 22.06 -1.30 9.69
C ASN A 530 23.27 -0.98 10.58
N THR A 531 24.11 -0.05 10.13
CA THR A 531 25.24 0.51 10.87
C THR A 531 24.79 1.08 12.20
N LYS A 532 23.78 1.97 12.18
CA LYS A 532 23.22 2.59 13.38
C LYS A 532 22.73 1.53 14.36
N GLN A 533 21.97 0.52 13.90
CA GLN A 533 21.52 -0.59 14.73
C GLN A 533 22.67 -1.43 15.33
N ASN A 534 23.72 -1.71 14.55
CA ASN A 534 24.91 -2.44 15.03
C ASN A 534 25.66 -1.66 16.12
N PHE A 535 25.78 -0.33 15.97
CA PHE A 535 26.33 0.52 17.02
C PHE A 535 25.42 0.58 18.25
N GLU A 536 24.12 0.84 18.07
CA GLU A 536 23.13 0.93 19.16
C GLU A 536 23.12 -0.35 20.00
N SER A 537 23.07 -1.52 19.35
CA SER A 537 23.16 -2.82 20.04
C SER A 537 24.45 -2.97 20.84
N THR A 538 25.58 -2.50 20.31
CA THR A 538 26.88 -2.57 21.00
C THR A 538 26.95 -1.61 22.19
N VAL A 539 26.39 -0.41 22.04
CA VAL A 539 26.29 0.61 23.10
C VAL A 539 25.36 0.17 24.22
N GLU A 540 24.19 -0.39 23.89
CA GLU A 540 23.22 -0.87 24.87
C GLU A 540 23.77 -2.05 25.68
N GLN A 541 24.47 -2.99 25.03
CA GLN A 541 25.23 -4.03 25.72
C GLN A 541 26.25 -3.46 26.72
N ILE A 542 26.95 -2.36 26.38
CA ILE A 542 27.90 -1.72 27.30
C ILE A 542 27.17 -1.07 28.49
N ALA A 543 26.06 -0.36 28.25
CA ALA A 543 25.26 0.28 29.29
C ALA A 543 24.64 -0.74 30.27
N GLU A 544 24.03 -1.82 29.75
CA GLU A 544 23.51 -2.93 30.55
C GLU A 544 24.60 -3.59 31.40
N LEU A 545 25.78 -3.84 30.80
CA LEU A 545 26.91 -4.41 31.54
C LEU A 545 27.43 -3.46 32.61
N GLY A 546 27.40 -2.14 32.37
CA GLY A 546 27.70 -1.11 33.36
C GLY A 546 26.81 -1.24 34.61
N ALA A 547 25.49 -1.33 34.42
CA ALA A 547 24.51 -1.46 35.50
C ALA A 547 24.41 -2.88 36.12
N SER A 548 24.87 -3.91 35.41
CA SER A 548 24.69 -5.31 35.82
C SER A 548 25.40 -5.70 37.13
N THR A 549 24.74 -6.55 37.92
CA THR A 549 25.24 -7.18 39.16
C THR A 549 25.97 -8.51 38.92
N GLU A 550 26.31 -8.84 37.65
CA GLU A 550 27.03 -10.07 37.31
C GLU A 550 28.41 -10.21 38.00
N PRO A 551 28.91 -11.45 38.19
CA PRO A 551 30.24 -11.70 38.74
C PRO A 551 31.35 -10.96 37.97
N LYS A 552 32.24 -10.30 38.72
CA LYS A 552 33.29 -9.38 38.23
C LYS A 552 34.02 -9.87 36.98
N ASP A 553 34.57 -11.09 37.01
CA ASP A 553 35.37 -11.62 35.89
C ASP A 553 34.54 -11.82 34.61
N LYS A 554 33.27 -12.20 34.76
CA LYS A 554 32.32 -12.39 33.66
C LYS A 554 31.86 -11.05 33.07
N LYS A 555 31.61 -10.06 33.94
CA LYS A 555 31.29 -8.68 33.56
C LYS A 555 32.45 -8.05 32.77
N LEU A 556 33.67 -8.14 33.29
CA LEU A 556 34.87 -7.63 32.60
C LEU A 556 35.13 -8.34 31.25
N PHE A 557 34.95 -9.68 31.18
CA PHE A 557 35.10 -10.41 29.91
C PHE A 557 34.10 -9.95 28.84
N LYS A 558 32.82 -9.81 29.19
CA LYS A 558 31.80 -9.32 28.26
C LYS A 558 32.08 -7.87 27.83
N LEU A 559 32.45 -6.99 28.77
CA LEU A 559 32.74 -5.59 28.50
C LEU A 559 33.91 -5.42 27.52
N ARG A 560 34.96 -6.24 27.65
CA ARG A 560 36.10 -6.26 26.69
C ARG A 560 35.67 -6.68 25.28
N ARG A 561 34.77 -7.66 25.17
CA ARG A 561 34.21 -8.09 23.88
C ARG A 561 33.36 -7.00 23.24
N ALA A 562 32.50 -6.33 24.01
CA ALA A 562 31.68 -5.24 23.50
C ALA A 562 32.54 -4.02 23.08
N MET A 563 33.53 -3.64 23.89
CA MET A 563 34.47 -2.56 23.56
C MET A 563 35.30 -2.85 22.29
N LYS A 564 35.63 -4.12 22.04
CA LYS A 564 36.27 -4.57 20.77
C LYS A 564 35.34 -4.43 19.56
N GLY A 565 34.04 -4.68 19.73
CA GLY A 565 33.02 -4.40 18.71
C GLY A 565 32.88 -2.91 18.42
N LEU A 566 32.80 -2.08 19.48
CA LEU A 566 32.71 -0.63 19.36
C LEU A 566 33.93 -0.05 18.63
N ALA A 567 35.14 -0.53 18.94
CA ALA A 567 36.37 -0.14 18.25
C ALA A 567 36.36 -0.51 16.75
N TYR A 568 35.82 -1.68 16.38
CA TYR A 568 35.69 -2.09 14.97
C TYR A 568 34.73 -1.16 14.20
N LEU A 569 33.53 -0.91 14.75
CA LEU A 569 32.52 -0.07 14.12
C LEU A 569 32.98 1.39 13.98
N THR A 570 33.46 2.03 15.06
CA THR A 570 33.95 3.42 15.02
C THR A 570 35.18 3.54 14.11
N GLY A 571 36.10 2.58 14.15
CA GLY A 571 37.29 2.56 13.31
C GLY A 571 36.99 2.36 11.83
N GLY A 572 35.99 1.52 11.50
CA GLY A 572 35.47 1.32 10.14
C GLY A 572 34.93 2.62 9.55
N VAL A 573 34.05 3.31 10.27
CA VAL A 573 33.48 4.60 9.84
C VAL A 573 34.57 5.67 9.64
N VAL A 574 35.48 5.83 10.61
CA VAL A 574 36.58 6.82 10.52
C VAL A 574 37.49 6.53 9.33
N THR A 575 37.76 5.26 9.02
CA THR A 575 38.57 4.86 7.87
C THR A 575 37.83 5.05 6.54
N ALA A 576 36.55 4.70 6.47
CA ALA A 576 35.74 4.83 5.26
C ALA A 576 35.56 6.30 4.83
N ILE A 577 35.31 7.20 5.78
CA ILE A 577 35.25 8.64 5.49
C ILE A 577 36.66 9.19 5.21
N GLY A 578 37.66 8.81 6.02
CA GLY A 578 39.02 9.36 5.92
C GLY A 578 39.80 8.99 4.66
N THR A 579 39.44 7.91 3.95
CA THR A 579 40.11 7.47 2.71
C THR A 579 39.67 8.25 1.47
N GLY A 580 38.65 9.11 1.55
CA GLY A 580 38.27 10.07 0.50
C GLY A 580 37.60 9.49 -0.76
N VAL A 581 37.70 8.18 -0.99
CA VAL A 581 37.10 7.48 -2.16
C VAL A 581 35.57 7.57 -2.17
N MET A 582 34.92 7.75 -1.01
CA MET A 582 33.46 7.89 -0.91
C MET A 582 32.96 9.34 -0.67
N VAL A 583 33.81 10.26 -0.22
CA VAL A 583 33.37 11.61 0.24
C VAL A 583 32.89 12.51 -0.90
N ASN A 584 33.34 12.28 -2.14
CA ASN A 584 32.99 13.15 -3.28
C ASN A 584 31.75 12.71 -4.08
N LEU A 585 31.14 11.55 -3.78
CA LEU A 585 30.05 10.99 -4.58
C LEU A 585 28.87 10.43 -3.76
N LEU A 586 29.05 10.12 -2.47
CA LEU A 586 28.18 9.16 -1.80
C LEU A 586 27.48 9.66 -0.52
N THR A 587 27.92 10.77 0.07
CA THR A 587 27.28 11.39 1.25
C THR A 587 27.38 12.91 1.19
N SER A 588 26.60 13.63 2.01
CA SER A 588 26.73 15.10 2.16
C SER A 588 28.17 15.45 2.61
N PRO A 589 29.01 16.09 1.77
CA PRO A 589 30.45 16.16 2.06
C PRO A 589 30.79 16.98 3.31
N SER A 590 29.96 17.98 3.62
CA SER A 590 30.02 18.77 4.86
C SER A 590 29.63 17.95 6.09
N ALA A 591 28.59 17.12 5.99
CA ALA A 591 28.19 16.20 7.06
C ALA A 591 29.27 15.15 7.31
N ALA A 592 29.80 14.51 6.27
CA ALA A 592 30.87 13.51 6.37
C ALA A 592 32.14 14.09 7.02
N THR A 593 32.55 15.29 6.61
CA THR A 593 33.69 16.01 7.22
C THR A 593 33.45 16.31 8.70
N THR A 594 32.23 16.73 9.05
CA THR A 594 31.84 17.07 10.43
C THR A 594 31.77 15.82 11.32
N LEU A 595 31.15 14.74 10.84
CA LEU A 595 31.05 13.46 11.53
C LEU A 595 32.43 12.85 11.77
N LEU A 596 33.32 12.87 10.77
CA LEU A 596 34.72 12.42 10.93
C LEU A 596 35.47 13.23 12.01
N ALA A 597 35.26 14.54 12.05
CA ALA A 597 35.89 15.41 13.04
C ALA A 597 35.42 15.12 14.49
N ARG A 598 34.18 14.64 14.68
CA ARG A 598 33.63 14.27 16.00
C ARG A 598 33.91 12.82 16.40
N LEU A 599 33.81 11.86 15.47
CA LEU A 599 34.07 10.45 15.74
C LEU A 599 35.55 10.14 15.98
N LYS A 600 36.48 10.89 15.36
CA LYS A 600 37.91 10.61 15.49
C LYS A 600 38.45 10.76 16.94
N PRO A 601 38.16 11.85 17.70
CA PRO A 601 38.51 11.92 19.12
C PRO A 601 37.90 10.80 19.98
N ILE A 602 36.66 10.40 19.68
CA ILE A 602 35.99 9.29 20.38
C ILE A 602 36.71 7.96 20.10
N PHE A 603 37.10 7.72 18.85
CA PHE A 603 37.91 6.56 18.47
C PHE A 603 39.29 6.55 19.16
N GLU A 604 39.97 7.70 19.21
CA GLU A 604 41.24 7.84 19.94
C GLU A 604 41.08 7.54 21.45
N SER A 605 39.95 7.89 22.06
CA SER A 605 39.62 7.51 23.45
C SER A 605 39.35 6.01 23.61
N ILE A 606 38.63 5.38 22.67
CA ILE A 606 38.43 3.93 22.63
C ILE A 606 39.77 3.19 22.57
N LEU A 607 40.71 3.68 21.77
CA LEU A 607 42.03 3.07 21.58
C LEU A 607 42.92 3.08 22.84
N GLN A 608 42.68 3.96 23.81
CA GLN A 608 43.47 3.99 25.06
C GLN A 608 43.35 2.69 25.87
N PHE A 609 42.27 1.92 25.67
CA PHE A 609 42.07 0.63 26.33
C PHE A 609 42.87 -0.51 25.69
N PHE A 610 43.46 -0.32 24.50
CA PHE A 610 44.17 -1.35 23.73
C PHE A 610 45.72 -1.25 23.88
N VAL A 611 46.22 -0.51 24.87
CA VAL A 611 47.65 -0.21 25.09
C VAL A 611 48.22 -0.93 26.31
#